data_AF-A0A380FCP4-F1
#
_entry.id   AF-A0A380FCP4-F1
#
_cell.length_a   1.000
_cell.length_b   1.000
_cell.length_c   1.000
_cell.angle_alpha   90.00
_cell.angle_beta   90.00
_cell.angle_gamma   90.00
#
_symmetry.space_group_name_H-M   'P 1'
#
loop_
_entity.id
_entity.type
_entity.pdbx_description
1 polymer ?
#
loop_
_entity_poly.entity_id
_entity_poly.type
_entity_poly.pdbx_seq_one_letter_code
_entity_poly.pdbx_strand_id
1 'polypeptide(L)'
;MTLEGSVDKPKLPPIVVVNDYVISWLLELGVIKALERRAKEGGSYSVRVSLSKVSAYLMSLGIFDKDYAKTMSNSNEEHQIVAPDQFEAETPLGTYKGVTDQVYMSETPGEYDTVLMVRGSDKPRWKA
;
A
#
# COMPACT_ATOMS: atom_id res chain seq x y z
N MET A 1 -4.83 5.05 28.04
CA MET A 1 -3.37 4.90 27.85
C MET A 1 -3.02 5.51 26.50
N THR A 2 -2.17 6.53 26.46
CA THR A 2 -1.66 7.14 25.22
C THR A 2 -0.31 6.49 24.88
N LEU A 3 -0.21 5.85 23.72
CA LEU A 3 1.04 5.21 23.26
C LEU A 3 2.06 6.23 22.75
N GLU A 4 1.57 7.36 22.26
CA GLU A 4 2.37 8.47 21.74
C GLU A 4 1.92 9.78 22.39
N GLY A 5 2.88 10.59 22.83
CA GLY A 5 2.61 11.82 23.59
C GLY A 5 2.26 11.58 25.05
N SER A 6 1.44 12.45 25.64
CA SER A 6 0.92 12.31 27.00
C SER A 6 -0.61 12.36 27.00
N VAL A 7 -1.24 12.05 28.14
CA VAL A 7 -2.71 12.14 28.28
C VAL A 7 -3.22 13.55 27.96
N ASP A 8 -2.53 14.58 28.44
CA ASP A 8 -2.90 15.99 28.20
C ASP A 8 -2.46 16.52 26.82
N LYS A 9 -1.54 15.81 26.14
CA LYS A 9 -0.99 16.18 24.83
C LYS A 9 -0.76 14.92 23.99
N PRO A 10 -1.84 14.28 23.51
CA PRO A 10 -1.70 13.08 22.69
C PRO A 10 -1.01 13.42 21.37
N LYS A 11 -0.26 12.46 20.82
CA LYS A 11 0.42 12.60 19.54
C LYS A 11 0.01 11.50 18.57
N LEU A 12 0.11 11.82 17.29
CA LEU A 12 0.03 10.83 16.21
C LEU A 12 1.29 9.96 16.20
N PRO A 13 1.20 8.71 15.71
CA PRO A 13 2.38 7.91 15.46
C PRO A 13 3.33 8.61 14.47
N PRO A 14 4.66 8.34 14.55
CA PRO A 14 5.63 8.93 13.64
C PRO A 14 5.33 8.67 12.16
N ILE A 15 4.75 7.51 11.85
CA ILE A 15 4.26 7.17 10.51
C ILE A 15 2.79 7.57 10.41
N VAL A 16 2.53 8.68 9.74
CA VAL A 16 1.18 9.28 9.67
C VAL A 16 0.25 8.61 8.66
N VAL A 17 0.80 7.78 7.76
CA VAL A 17 0.10 7.21 6.60
C VAL A 17 -0.29 5.73 6.77
N VAL A 18 0.04 5.08 7.89
CA VAL A 18 -0.21 3.63 8.07
C VAL A 18 -1.68 3.27 7.84
N ASN A 19 -2.59 4.07 8.41
CA ASN A 19 -4.01 3.82 8.30
C ASN A 19 -4.52 3.93 6.85
N ASP A 20 -3.93 4.84 6.07
CA ASP A 20 -4.31 5.12 4.68
C ASP A 20 -3.86 4.00 3.73
N TYR A 21 -2.70 3.39 3.99
CA TYR A 21 -2.25 2.20 3.27
C TYR A 21 -3.08 0.96 3.62
N VAL A 22 -3.32 0.71 4.90
CA VAL A 22 -4.03 -0.51 5.31
C VAL A 22 -5.48 -0.48 4.84
N ILE A 23 -6.15 0.68 4.91
CA ILE A 23 -7.54 0.78 4.45
C ILE A 23 -7.69 0.58 2.94
N SER A 24 -6.73 1.04 2.13
CA SER A 24 -6.78 0.89 0.69
C SER A 24 -6.64 -0.58 0.29
N TRP A 25 -5.70 -1.32 0.90
CA TRP A 25 -5.56 -2.76 0.70
C TRP A 25 -6.79 -3.54 1.12
N LEU A 26 -7.40 -3.20 2.27
CA LEU A 26 -8.63 -3.86 2.72
C LEU A 26 -9.82 -3.57 1.78
N LEU A 27 -9.90 -2.35 1.24
CA LEU A 27 -10.93 -1.98 0.28
C LEU A 27 -10.73 -2.75 -1.04
N GLU A 28 -9.50 -2.79 -1.55
CA GLU A 28 -9.13 -3.54 -2.75
C GLU A 28 -9.50 -5.02 -2.63
N LEU A 29 -9.08 -5.67 -1.54
CA LEU A 29 -9.44 -7.06 -1.25
C LEU A 29 -10.96 -7.26 -1.24
N GLY A 30 -11.70 -6.35 -0.61
CA GLY A 30 -13.16 -6.38 -0.58
C GLY A 30 -13.77 -6.27 -1.98
N VAL A 31 -13.23 -5.39 -2.83
CA VAL A 31 -13.66 -5.22 -4.22
C VAL A 31 -13.36 -6.46 -5.06
N ILE A 32 -12.16 -7.02 -4.96
CA ILE A 32 -11.79 -8.28 -5.64
C ILE A 32 -12.77 -9.38 -5.27
N LYS A 33 -13.09 -9.55 -3.99
CA LYS A 33 -14.06 -10.55 -3.54
C LYS A 33 -15.48 -10.27 -4.01
N ALA A 34 -15.90 -9.01 -4.06
CA ALA A 34 -17.18 -8.63 -4.63
C ALA A 34 -17.26 -8.97 -6.14
N LEU A 35 -16.19 -8.75 -6.89
CA LEU A 35 -16.11 -9.10 -8.31
C LEU A 35 -16.12 -10.62 -8.52
N GLU A 36 -15.38 -11.36 -7.70
CA GLU A 36 -15.38 -12.83 -7.72
C GLU A 36 -16.80 -13.38 -7.52
N ARG A 37 -17.52 -12.87 -6.51
CA ARG A 37 -18.91 -13.26 -6.23
C ARG A 37 -19.84 -12.83 -7.36
N ARG A 38 -19.69 -11.62 -7.89
CA ARG A 38 -20.47 -11.17 -9.04
C ARG A 38 -20.29 -12.07 -10.26
N ALA A 39 -19.08 -12.54 -10.52
CA ALA A 39 -18.81 -13.43 -11.65
C ALA A 39 -19.47 -14.82 -11.50
N LYS A 40 -19.61 -15.32 -10.27
CA LYS A 40 -20.17 -16.65 -9.98
C LYS A 40 -21.67 -16.64 -9.70
N GLU A 41 -22.12 -15.67 -8.91
CA GLU A 41 -23.47 -15.59 -8.33
C GLU A 41 -24.33 -14.50 -8.99
N GLY A 42 -23.74 -13.60 -9.78
CA GLY A 42 -24.42 -12.41 -10.29
C GLY A 42 -24.65 -11.34 -9.21
N GLY A 43 -25.44 -10.31 -9.55
CA GLY A 43 -25.87 -9.27 -8.62
C GLY A 43 -24.94 -8.05 -8.50
N SER A 44 -25.21 -7.22 -7.48
CA SER A 44 -24.43 -6.02 -7.13
C SER A 44 -24.07 -6.04 -5.65
N TYR A 45 -22.86 -5.59 -5.34
CA TYR A 45 -22.29 -5.67 -4.00
C TYR A 45 -21.85 -4.29 -3.53
N SER A 46 -21.95 -4.05 -2.22
CA SER A 46 -21.43 -2.85 -1.56
C SER A 46 -20.33 -3.25 -0.59
N VAL A 47 -19.13 -2.70 -0.79
CA VAL A 47 -17.98 -2.88 0.09
C VAL A 47 -17.86 -1.65 0.98
N ARG A 48 -17.70 -1.86 2.29
CA ARG A 48 -17.57 -0.78 3.27
C ARG A 48 -16.37 -1.03 4.17
N VAL A 49 -15.50 -0.03 4.24
CA VAL A 49 -14.32 0.02 5.14
C VAL A 49 -14.44 1.24 6.06
N SER A 50 -13.73 1.23 7.18
CA SER A 50 -13.77 2.32 8.17
C SER A 50 -12.38 2.55 8.76
N LEU A 51 -11.87 3.77 8.61
CA LEU A 51 -10.57 4.19 9.16
C LEU A 51 -10.48 3.94 10.67
N SER A 52 -11.55 4.20 11.42
CA SER A 52 -11.58 3.97 12.86
C SER A 52 -11.51 2.48 13.22
N LYS A 53 -12.16 1.61 12.43
CA LYS A 53 -12.05 0.16 12.64
C LYS A 53 -10.67 -0.37 12.26
N VAL A 54 -10.06 0.18 11.21
CA VAL A 54 -8.68 -0.17 10.85
C VAL A 54 -7.71 0.22 11.97
N SER A 55 -7.86 1.41 12.55
CA SER A 55 -7.05 1.82 13.70
C SER A 55 -7.24 0.87 14.90
N ALA A 56 -8.47 0.49 15.22
CA ALA A 56 -8.73 -0.48 16.30
C ALA A 56 -8.14 -1.86 16.00
N TYR A 57 -8.22 -2.32 14.75
CA TYR A 57 -7.62 -3.56 14.31
C TYR A 57 -6.09 -3.54 14.44
N LEU A 58 -5.43 -2.48 13.98
CA LEU A 58 -3.97 -2.32 14.11
C LEU A 58 -3.52 -2.39 15.58
N MET A 59 -4.27 -1.75 16.49
CA MET A 59 -3.99 -1.80 17.93
C MET A 59 -4.20 -3.21 18.52
N SER A 60 -5.09 -4.01 17.94
CA SER A 60 -5.34 -5.39 18.37
C SER A 60 -4.23 -6.37 17.98
N LEU A 61 -3.37 -6.02 17.01
CA LEU A 61 -2.25 -6.86 16.58
C LEU A 61 -1.09 -6.88 17.59
N GLY A 62 -1.15 -6.03 18.62
CA GLY A 62 -0.08 -5.83 19.57
C GLY A 62 0.92 -4.77 19.13
N ILE A 63 1.83 -4.41 20.04
CA ILE A 63 2.83 -3.38 19.83
C ILE A 63 4.18 -3.99 20.17
N PHE A 64 5.10 -3.92 19.21
CA PHE A 64 6.49 -4.25 19.45
C PHE A 64 7.20 -3.02 20.00
N ASP A 65 8.00 -3.21 21.04
CA ASP A 65 8.89 -2.15 21.51
C ASP A 65 10.05 -1.93 20.54
N LYS A 66 10.76 -0.82 20.74
CA LYS A 66 11.86 -0.41 19.85
C LYS A 66 13.07 -1.33 19.96
N ASP A 67 13.25 -2.03 21.07
CA ASP A 67 14.41 -2.90 21.25
C ASP A 67 14.18 -4.22 20.54
N TYR A 68 12.98 -4.79 20.62
CA TYR A 68 12.55 -5.90 19.76
C TYR A 68 12.75 -5.57 18.28
N ALA A 69 12.28 -4.40 17.82
CA ALA A 69 12.40 -4.01 16.41
C ALA A 69 13.87 -3.93 15.95
N LYS A 70 14.78 -3.42 16.79
CA LYS A 70 16.21 -3.38 16.49
C LYS A 70 16.84 -4.77 16.50
N THR A 71 16.48 -5.61 17.47
CA THR A 71 17.01 -6.97 17.60
C THR A 71 16.60 -7.85 16.43
N MET A 72 15.36 -7.72 15.96
CA MET A 72 14.84 -8.54 14.87
C MET A 72 15.27 -8.04 13.49
N SER A 73 15.55 -6.75 13.31
CA SER A 73 15.98 -6.23 12.01
C SER A 73 17.25 -6.94 11.52
N ASN A 74 17.16 -7.62 10.37
CA ASN A 74 18.23 -8.42 9.78
C ASN A 74 18.78 -9.53 10.70
N SER A 75 18.00 -10.03 11.66
CA SER A 75 18.44 -11.07 12.60
C SER A 75 18.62 -12.45 11.94
N ASN A 76 17.87 -12.71 10.88
CA ASN A 76 17.92 -13.93 10.07
C ASN A 76 17.39 -13.62 8.66
N GLU A 77 17.39 -14.62 7.78
CA GLU A 77 16.92 -14.51 6.40
C GLU A 77 15.47 -14.02 6.29
N GLU A 78 14.57 -14.46 7.17
CA GLU A 78 13.16 -14.04 7.18
C GLU A 78 12.97 -12.56 7.56
N HIS A 79 13.88 -11.99 8.35
CA HIS A 79 13.84 -10.59 8.79
C HIS A 79 14.84 -9.70 8.04
N GLN A 80 15.41 -10.18 6.94
CA GLN A 80 16.27 -9.37 6.08
C GLN A 80 15.42 -8.43 5.21
N ILE A 81 15.94 -7.20 5.03
CA ILE A 81 15.37 -6.29 4.06
C ILE A 81 15.74 -6.79 2.66
N VAL A 82 14.74 -7.23 1.90
CA VAL A 82 14.92 -7.61 0.50
C VAL A 82 14.95 -6.34 -0.36
N ALA A 83 15.92 -6.26 -1.28
CA ALA A 83 15.96 -5.19 -2.25
C ALA A 83 14.70 -5.27 -3.14
N PRO A 84 13.94 -4.18 -3.30
CA PRO A 84 12.75 -4.22 -4.12
C PRO A 84 13.13 -4.39 -5.59
N ASP A 85 12.25 -5.02 -6.36
CA ASP A 85 12.38 -5.00 -7.81
C ASP A 85 12.26 -3.56 -8.32
N GLN A 86 13.09 -3.22 -9.30
CA GLN A 86 13.19 -1.87 -9.85
C GLN A 86 12.97 -1.88 -11.36
N PHE A 87 12.54 -0.74 -11.88
CA PHE A 87 12.52 -0.47 -13.32
C PHE A 87 13.22 0.84 -13.61
N GLU A 88 13.70 0.98 -14.85
CA GLU A 88 14.30 2.20 -15.36
C GLU A 88 13.51 2.71 -16.55
N ALA A 89 13.39 4.03 -16.65
CA ALA A 89 12.71 4.69 -17.77
C ALA A 89 13.39 6.02 -18.10
N GLU A 90 13.46 6.33 -19.39
CA GLU A 90 13.83 7.66 -19.86
C GLU A 90 12.61 8.57 -19.81
N THR A 91 12.72 9.67 -19.06
CA THR A 91 11.63 10.62 -18.84
C THR A 91 12.04 12.02 -19.32
N PRO A 92 11.10 12.95 -19.50
CA PRO A 92 11.44 14.36 -19.76
C PRO A 92 12.30 15.04 -18.68
N LEU A 93 12.44 14.42 -17.50
CA LEU A 93 13.27 14.89 -16.39
C LEU A 93 14.60 14.12 -16.28
N GLY A 94 14.92 13.26 -17.25
CA GLY A 94 16.09 12.39 -17.29
C GLY A 94 15.79 10.92 -16.96
N THR A 95 16.84 10.12 -16.77
CA THR A 95 16.74 8.72 -16.38
C THR A 95 16.10 8.59 -15.00
N TYR A 96 14.99 7.88 -14.92
CA TYR A 96 14.28 7.57 -13.69
C TYR A 96 14.49 6.11 -13.31
N LYS A 97 14.77 5.85 -12.03
CA LYS A 97 14.76 4.52 -11.42
C LYS A 97 13.67 4.44 -10.36
N GLY A 98 12.67 3.60 -10.60
CA GLY A 98 11.52 3.40 -9.71
C GLY A 98 11.48 2.00 -9.11
N VAL A 99 10.65 1.83 -8.09
CA VAL A 99 10.24 0.50 -7.59
C VAL A 99 9.08 0.03 -8.46
N THR A 100 9.08 -1.24 -8.86
CA THR A 100 8.00 -1.85 -9.65
C THR A 100 7.06 -2.70 -8.79
N ASP A 101 6.07 -3.35 -9.40
CA ASP A 101 5.21 -4.30 -8.70
C ASP A 101 6.02 -5.45 -8.10
N GLN A 102 5.81 -5.72 -6.81
CA GLN A 102 6.47 -6.81 -6.08
C GLN A 102 5.68 -8.13 -6.17
N VAL A 103 4.61 -8.15 -6.98
CA VAL A 103 3.75 -9.30 -7.21
C VAL A 103 3.63 -9.49 -8.72
N TYR A 104 3.93 -10.70 -9.19
CA TYR A 104 3.79 -11.06 -10.60
C TYR A 104 2.48 -11.80 -10.84
N MET A 105 1.63 -11.25 -11.70
CA MET A 105 0.39 -11.89 -12.15
C MET A 105 0.62 -12.54 -13.51
N SER A 106 0.57 -13.88 -13.56
CA SER A 106 0.93 -14.64 -14.77
C SER A 106 -0.03 -14.44 -15.96
N GLU A 107 -1.31 -14.16 -15.69
CA GLU A 107 -2.33 -13.95 -16.75
C GLU A 107 -2.52 -12.48 -17.11
N THR A 108 -2.27 -11.58 -16.17
CA THR A 108 -2.41 -10.12 -16.34
C THR A 108 -1.17 -9.40 -15.81
N PRO A 109 -0.01 -9.53 -16.47
CA PRO A 109 1.21 -8.87 -16.01
C PRO A 109 1.01 -7.35 -15.92
N GLY A 110 1.42 -6.76 -14.80
CA GLY A 110 1.37 -5.31 -14.60
C GLY A 110 2.45 -4.59 -15.41
N GLU A 111 2.11 -3.44 -15.99
CA GLU A 111 3.05 -2.54 -16.64
C GLU A 111 2.68 -1.07 -16.41
N TYR A 112 3.67 -0.19 -16.42
CA TYR A 112 3.46 1.25 -16.36
C TYR A 112 3.33 1.82 -17.77
N ASP A 113 2.10 2.17 -18.18
CA ASP A 113 1.82 2.81 -19.47
C ASP A 113 2.51 4.19 -19.61
N THR A 114 2.69 4.92 -18.50
CA THR A 114 3.47 6.16 -18.48
C THR A 114 4.29 6.31 -17.21
N VAL A 115 5.48 6.88 -17.34
CA VAL A 115 6.41 7.11 -16.23
C VAL A 115 6.81 8.58 -16.21
N LEU A 116 6.48 9.28 -15.11
CA LEU A 116 6.81 10.69 -14.85
C LEU A 116 6.67 11.63 -16.06
N MET A 117 5.42 11.95 -16.40
CA MET A 117 5.08 12.89 -17.47
C MET A 117 5.07 14.34 -16.98
N VAL A 118 5.30 15.29 -17.88
CA VAL A 118 5.17 16.72 -17.59
C VAL A 118 3.69 17.07 -17.46
N ARG A 119 3.32 17.83 -16.43
CA ARG A 119 1.93 18.25 -16.21
C ARG A 119 1.36 18.95 -17.45
N GLY A 120 0.33 18.36 -18.05
CA GLY A 120 -0.35 18.92 -19.23
C GLY A 120 0.22 18.49 -20.59
N SER A 121 1.15 17.51 -20.64
CA SER A 121 1.70 17.00 -21.89
C SER A 121 0.75 16.07 -22.67
N ASP A 122 -0.30 15.55 -22.03
CA ASP A 122 -1.24 14.64 -22.67
C ASP A 122 -2.13 15.34 -23.68
N LYS A 123 -2.41 14.65 -24.79
CA LYS A 123 -3.47 15.06 -25.72
C LYS A 123 -4.83 14.85 -25.05
N PRO A 124 -5.85 15.69 -25.34
CA PRO A 124 -7.21 15.50 -24.82
C PRO A 124 -7.94 14.36 -25.56
N ARG A 125 -7.40 13.15 -25.48
CA ARG A 125 -7.96 11.92 -26.06
C ARG A 125 -7.64 10.73 -25.16
N TRP A 126 -8.46 9.69 -25.23
CA TRP A 126 -8.16 8.41 -24.61
C TRP A 126 -6.92 7.78 -25.27
N LYS A 127 -6.08 7.15 -24.45
CA LYS A 127 -5.05 6.24 -24.95
C LYS A 127 -5.72 4.98 -25.50
N ALA A 128 -5.11 4.41 -26.54
CA ALA A 128 -5.63 3.22 -27.22
C ALA A 128 -5.44 1.97 -26.38
#